data_AF-A0A135SSZ2-F1
#
_entry.id   AF-A0A135SSZ2-F1
#
_cell.length_a   1.000
_cell.length_b   1.000
_cell.length_c   1.000
_cell.angle_alpha   90.00
_cell.angle_beta   90.00
_cell.angle_gamma   90.00
#
_symmetry.space_group_name_H-M   'P 1'
#
loop_
_entity.id
_entity.type
_entity.pdbx_description
1 polymer ?
#
loop_
_entity_poly.entity_id
_entity_poly.type
_entity_poly.pdbx_seq_one_letter_code
_entity_poly.pdbx_strand_id
1 'polypeptide(L)'
;MEQAVRDFKTLGRSKTTPSGLDNKWVFGVRHVDLNPPGDLVIAVHPKSRFLLQGGPAQILSQPTEQGRARATVTPLLQAFFKGSPGFEHAAFAPWSWSTDSSELAAAIGPELAAAGISGGLERVTVCTAGENEILGETWSEVRDLLMNFMGGGRPRTAITAPSAVSPGDSSKCHGCGLSSENFPSPMKKCSACQKAWYHSQDCQRSHWKTHKPTCVAHRPVPAPSTATSSGMGPAYNYYNNVARRSEEGQALLRSLNIDPISVRPGMDLPLRRLAIAGKDTPEYLRILFGPTFASEKKELERIRLEVLIDPPSGSPMYVKQDLDDAGTKPPTRALRPASEAELEILKEVREIQEKVRQKVGVGRSPDTRVMQEVLMTFGPDWSEKLQLYMLAVNTMDQGVRR
;
A
#
# COMPACT_ATOMS: atom_id res chain seq x y z
N MET A 1 -9.88 -15.24 -18.86
CA MET A 1 -9.50 -16.51 -18.22
C MET A 1 -8.09 -16.95 -18.64
N GLU A 2 -7.82 -17.17 -19.94
CA GLU A 2 -6.52 -17.69 -20.42
C GLU A 2 -5.28 -16.95 -19.90
N GLN A 3 -5.27 -15.62 -19.93
CA GLN A 3 -4.12 -14.84 -19.43
C GLN A 3 -3.87 -15.09 -17.94
N ALA A 4 -4.92 -15.09 -17.12
CA ALA A 4 -4.79 -15.34 -15.67
C ALA A 4 -4.29 -16.76 -15.39
N VAL A 5 -4.70 -17.74 -16.19
CA VAL A 5 -4.17 -19.12 -16.11
C VAL A 5 -2.69 -19.16 -16.46
N ARG A 6 -2.28 -18.50 -17.56
CA ARG A 6 -0.86 -18.43 -17.96
C ARG A 6 -0.02 -17.80 -16.86
N ASP A 7 -0.44 -16.64 -16.35
CA ASP A 7 0.29 -15.90 -15.30
C ASP A 7 0.36 -16.71 -14.00
N PHE A 8 -0.73 -17.38 -13.61
CA PHE A 8 -0.72 -18.20 -12.41
C PHE A 8 0.19 -19.43 -12.52
N LYS A 9 0.29 -20.03 -13.72
CA LYS A 9 1.17 -21.19 -13.96
C LYS A 9 2.66 -20.88 -13.88
N THR A 10 3.06 -19.61 -14.01
CA THR A 10 4.48 -19.22 -13.86
C THR A 10 4.88 -19.04 -12.39
N LEU A 11 3.91 -19.02 -11.47
CA LEU A 11 4.18 -18.81 -10.06
C LEU A 11 4.88 -20.02 -9.43
N GLY A 12 5.87 -19.75 -8.59
CA GLY A 12 6.49 -20.76 -7.75
C GLY A 12 5.46 -21.37 -6.80
N ARG A 13 5.49 -22.71 -6.66
CA ARG A 13 4.58 -23.46 -5.79
C ARG A 13 5.38 -24.26 -4.76
N SER A 14 5.58 -23.66 -3.59
CA SER A 14 6.23 -24.32 -2.43
C SER A 14 5.20 -24.83 -1.44
N LYS A 15 5.55 -25.86 -0.65
CA LYS A 15 4.74 -26.33 0.49
C LYS A 15 4.63 -25.28 1.59
N THR A 16 5.57 -24.35 1.65
CA THR A 16 5.59 -23.26 2.63
C THR A 16 5.53 -21.91 1.95
N THR A 17 4.94 -20.93 2.63
CA THR A 17 4.99 -19.52 2.25
C THR A 17 6.44 -19.00 2.33
N PRO A 18 6.74 -17.81 1.78
CA PRO A 18 8.04 -17.17 1.97
C PRO A 18 8.44 -16.96 3.44
N SER A 19 7.46 -16.89 4.35
CA SER A 19 7.68 -16.80 5.80
C SER A 19 7.85 -18.15 6.50
N GLY A 20 7.88 -19.26 5.76
CA GLY A 20 8.05 -20.61 6.32
C GLY A 20 6.78 -21.23 6.92
N LEU A 21 5.63 -20.59 6.78
CA LEU A 21 4.33 -21.15 7.23
C LEU A 21 3.78 -22.13 6.18
N ASP A 22 2.90 -23.05 6.59
CA ASP A 22 2.23 -23.97 5.68
C ASP A 22 1.44 -23.22 4.60
N ASN A 23 1.68 -23.48 3.31
CA ASN A 23 1.10 -22.73 2.19
C ASN A 23 -0.35 -23.17 1.88
N LYS A 24 -1.20 -23.16 2.90
CA LYS A 24 -2.62 -23.47 2.83
C LYS A 24 -3.45 -22.19 2.89
N TRP A 25 -4.41 -22.06 1.99
CA TRP A 25 -5.26 -20.88 1.87
C TRP A 25 -6.73 -21.23 1.99
N VAL A 26 -7.52 -20.28 2.50
CA VAL A 26 -8.97 -20.39 2.57
C VAL A 26 -9.55 -19.24 1.78
N PHE A 27 -10.47 -19.51 0.86
CA PHE A 27 -11.08 -18.45 0.05
C PHE A 27 -12.61 -18.47 0.11
N GLY A 28 -13.20 -17.29 -0.08
CA GLY A 28 -14.64 -17.12 -0.18
C GLY A 28 -15.01 -16.02 -1.16
N VAL A 29 -16.27 -16.05 -1.61
CA VAL A 29 -16.86 -15.02 -2.47
C VAL A 29 -17.68 -14.08 -1.58
N ARG A 30 -17.50 -12.77 -1.74
CA ARG A 30 -18.18 -11.75 -0.93
C ARG A 30 -18.74 -10.65 -1.81
N HIS A 31 -20.02 -10.34 -1.62
CA HIS A 31 -20.65 -9.21 -2.30
C HIS A 31 -20.13 -7.89 -1.73
N VAL A 32 -19.93 -6.92 -2.61
CA VAL A 32 -19.61 -5.53 -2.27
C VAL A 32 -20.51 -4.58 -3.04
N ASP A 33 -21.07 -3.62 -2.31
CA ASP A 33 -21.92 -2.54 -2.85
C ASP A 33 -21.08 -1.45 -3.53
N LEU A 34 -20.16 -1.85 -4.42
CA LEU A 34 -19.43 -0.95 -5.30
C LEU A 34 -20.41 -0.29 -6.31
N ASN A 35 -19.95 0.72 -7.05
CA ASN A 35 -20.72 1.29 -8.17
C ASN A 35 -19.95 1.14 -9.49
N PRO A 36 -20.19 0.05 -10.27
CA PRO A 36 -21.28 -0.92 -10.12
C PRO A 36 -21.02 -1.98 -9.01
N PRO A 37 -22.09 -2.59 -8.45
CA PRO A 37 -21.95 -3.65 -7.45
C PRO A 37 -21.19 -4.83 -8.05
N GLY A 38 -20.48 -5.57 -7.21
CA GLY A 38 -19.75 -6.73 -7.66
C GLY A 38 -19.37 -7.65 -6.51
N ASP A 39 -18.73 -8.74 -6.86
CA ASP A 39 -18.27 -9.74 -5.93
C ASP A 39 -16.74 -9.77 -5.94
N LEU A 40 -16.15 -9.90 -4.75
CA LEU A 40 -14.73 -10.13 -4.56
C LEU A 40 -14.50 -11.59 -4.19
N VAL A 41 -13.42 -12.16 -4.70
CA VAL A 41 -12.84 -13.37 -4.16
C VAL A 41 -11.76 -12.95 -3.17
N ILE A 42 -11.92 -13.36 -1.93
CA ILE A 42 -10.95 -13.10 -0.86
C ILE A 42 -10.26 -14.42 -0.53
N ALA A 43 -8.93 -14.44 -0.51
CA ALA A 43 -8.14 -15.59 -0.07
C ALA A 43 -7.29 -15.20 1.14
N VAL A 44 -7.46 -15.92 2.24
CA VAL A 44 -6.81 -15.67 3.52
C VAL A 44 -5.90 -16.83 3.88
N HIS A 45 -4.70 -16.50 4.34
CA HIS A 45 -3.79 -17.47 4.91
C HIS A 45 -4.09 -17.64 6.42
N PRO A 46 -4.59 -18.80 6.90
CA PRO A 46 -5.16 -18.93 8.24
C PRO A 46 -4.22 -18.53 9.39
N LYS A 47 -2.93 -18.88 9.27
CA LYS A 47 -1.96 -18.65 10.35
C LYS A 47 -1.45 -17.22 10.43
N SER A 48 -1.32 -16.53 9.30
CA SER A 48 -0.77 -15.17 9.27
C SER A 48 -1.85 -14.09 9.10
N ARG A 49 -3.11 -14.49 8.84
CA ARG A 49 -4.22 -13.61 8.45
C ARG A 49 -3.93 -12.77 7.22
N PHE A 50 -2.92 -13.16 6.43
CA PHE A 50 -2.56 -12.42 5.23
C PHE A 50 -3.64 -12.58 4.17
N LEU A 51 -4.09 -11.46 3.61
CA LEU A 51 -5.23 -11.38 2.70
C LEU A 51 -4.78 -11.03 1.29
N LEU A 52 -5.29 -11.82 0.35
CA LEU A 52 -5.24 -11.58 -1.08
C LEU A 52 -6.67 -11.37 -1.60
N GLN A 53 -6.83 -10.58 -2.64
CA GLN A 53 -8.13 -10.38 -3.26
C GLN A 53 -8.10 -10.37 -4.78
N GLY A 54 -9.18 -10.84 -5.38
CA GLY A 54 -9.43 -10.77 -6.81
C GLY A 54 -10.84 -10.27 -7.09
N GLY A 55 -11.03 -9.61 -8.24
CA GLY A 55 -12.29 -8.98 -8.62
C GLY A 55 -12.14 -7.48 -8.86
N PRO A 56 -13.25 -6.73 -8.96
CA PRO A 56 -14.64 -7.20 -8.85
C PRO A 56 -15.09 -8.07 -10.03
N ALA A 57 -16.05 -8.97 -9.80
CA ALA A 57 -16.69 -9.83 -10.80
C ALA A 57 -18.19 -10.04 -10.51
N GLN A 58 -18.93 -10.67 -11.42
CA GLN A 58 -20.35 -11.04 -11.24
C GLN A 58 -20.44 -12.54 -11.00
N ILE A 59 -20.19 -12.95 -9.74
CA ILE A 59 -20.09 -14.34 -9.33
C ILE A 59 -21.39 -14.81 -8.70
N LEU A 60 -21.87 -14.14 -7.64
CA LEU A 60 -23.05 -14.57 -6.88
C LEU A 60 -24.35 -14.44 -7.69
N SER A 61 -24.36 -13.55 -8.69
CA SER A 61 -25.46 -13.38 -9.64
C SER A 61 -25.57 -14.51 -10.68
N GLN A 62 -24.61 -15.43 -10.75
CA GLN A 62 -24.71 -16.59 -11.62
C GLN A 62 -25.81 -17.55 -11.11
N PRO A 63 -26.68 -18.07 -11.99
CA PRO A 63 -27.87 -18.83 -11.59
C PRO A 63 -27.56 -20.27 -11.14
N THR A 64 -26.39 -20.79 -11.49
CA THR A 64 -25.98 -22.16 -11.17
C THR A 64 -24.65 -22.16 -10.43
N GLU A 65 -24.42 -23.17 -9.57
CA GLU A 65 -23.15 -23.33 -8.87
C GLU A 65 -21.98 -23.55 -9.83
N GLN A 66 -22.20 -24.25 -10.95
CA GLN A 66 -21.20 -24.34 -12.01
C GLN A 66 -20.87 -22.98 -12.63
N GLY A 67 -21.89 -22.12 -12.83
CA GLY A 67 -21.70 -20.75 -13.29
C GLY A 67 -20.89 -19.92 -12.29
N ARG A 68 -21.21 -20.03 -10.99
CA ARG A 68 -20.45 -19.38 -9.89
C ARG A 68 -19.00 -19.86 -9.86
N ALA A 69 -18.79 -21.17 -9.93
CA ALA A 69 -17.46 -21.78 -10.00
C ALA A 69 -16.65 -21.23 -11.18
N ARG A 70 -17.21 -21.27 -12.40
CA ARG A 70 -16.57 -20.73 -13.60
C ARG A 70 -16.21 -19.25 -13.47
N ALA A 71 -17.13 -18.45 -12.93
CA ALA A 71 -16.92 -17.02 -12.70
C ALA A 71 -15.85 -16.75 -11.63
N THR A 72 -15.70 -17.65 -10.65
CA THR A 72 -14.73 -17.55 -9.55
C THR A 72 -13.29 -17.84 -9.98
N VAL A 73 -13.07 -18.72 -10.96
CA VAL A 73 -11.72 -19.15 -11.38
C VAL A 73 -10.81 -17.96 -11.69
N THR A 74 -11.23 -17.01 -12.54
CA THR A 74 -10.34 -15.92 -12.95
C THR A 74 -9.97 -14.97 -11.79
N PRO A 75 -10.91 -14.45 -10.98
CA PRO A 75 -10.59 -13.66 -9.79
C PRO A 75 -9.74 -14.41 -8.76
N LEU A 76 -10.00 -15.70 -8.52
CA LEU A 76 -9.23 -16.52 -7.59
C LEU A 76 -7.75 -16.60 -8.01
N LEU A 77 -7.47 -16.91 -9.28
CA LEU A 77 -6.08 -16.97 -9.77
C LEU A 77 -5.41 -15.59 -9.72
N GLN A 78 -6.14 -14.52 -10.05
CA GLN A 78 -5.63 -13.14 -10.00
C GLN A 78 -5.20 -12.71 -8.61
N ALA A 79 -5.87 -13.19 -7.55
CA ALA A 79 -5.52 -12.84 -6.18
C ALA A 79 -4.04 -13.16 -5.85
N PHE A 80 -3.49 -14.24 -6.41
CA PHE A 80 -2.13 -14.73 -6.11
C PHE A 80 -0.99 -14.06 -6.88
N PHE A 81 -1.28 -13.36 -7.98
CA PHE A 81 -0.24 -12.64 -8.74
C PHE A 81 -0.45 -11.12 -8.80
N LYS A 82 -1.65 -10.62 -8.55
CA LYS A 82 -1.92 -9.19 -8.42
C LYS A 82 -1.88 -8.71 -6.98
N GLY A 83 -2.25 -9.57 -6.04
CA GLY A 83 -2.30 -9.20 -4.63
C GLY A 83 -3.47 -8.37 -4.20
N SER A 84 -3.30 -7.83 -3.01
CA SER A 84 -4.15 -6.78 -2.47
C SER A 84 -3.67 -5.41 -2.97
N PRO A 85 -4.57 -4.55 -3.48
CA PRO A 85 -4.25 -3.18 -3.87
C PRO A 85 -3.51 -2.45 -2.75
N GLY A 86 -2.40 -1.81 -3.10
CA GLY A 86 -1.57 -1.06 -2.15
C GLY A 86 -0.53 -1.89 -1.41
N PHE A 87 -0.48 -3.21 -1.60
CA PHE A 87 0.52 -4.08 -0.98
C PHE A 87 1.30 -4.85 -2.04
N GLU A 88 2.56 -4.48 -2.24
CA GLU A 88 3.51 -5.30 -2.99
C GLU A 88 3.85 -6.54 -2.17
N HIS A 89 3.63 -7.71 -2.75
CA HIS A 89 3.99 -9.00 -2.17
C HIS A 89 4.56 -9.87 -3.29
N ALA A 90 5.47 -10.76 -2.94
CA ALA A 90 5.99 -11.73 -3.89
C ALA A 90 4.82 -12.62 -4.36
N ALA A 91 4.65 -12.75 -5.68
CA ALA A 91 3.63 -13.62 -6.24
C ALA A 91 4.03 -15.10 -6.09
N PHE A 92 3.13 -15.93 -5.55
CA PHE A 92 3.33 -17.37 -5.44
C PHE A 92 1.99 -18.11 -5.50
N ALA A 93 2.02 -19.35 -5.99
CA ALA A 93 0.84 -20.20 -6.01
C ALA A 93 0.65 -20.88 -4.64
N PRO A 94 -0.61 -21.10 -4.21
CA PRO A 94 -0.90 -21.87 -3.01
C PRO A 94 -0.47 -23.33 -3.18
N TRP A 95 -0.15 -23.98 -2.07
CA TRP A 95 0.08 -25.43 -2.08
C TRP A 95 -1.25 -26.18 -2.13
N SER A 96 -2.21 -25.72 -1.33
CA SER A 96 -3.60 -26.20 -1.28
C SER A 96 -4.54 -25.07 -0.89
N TRP A 97 -5.82 -25.19 -1.26
CA TRP A 97 -6.85 -24.26 -0.81
C TRP A 97 -8.17 -24.95 -0.46
N SER A 98 -8.97 -24.27 0.35
CA SER A 98 -10.33 -24.66 0.72
C SER A 98 -11.28 -23.47 0.64
N THR A 99 -12.58 -23.71 0.61
CA THR A 99 -13.61 -22.67 0.58
C THR A 99 -14.71 -22.90 1.62
N ASP A 100 -15.42 -21.84 1.97
CA ASP A 100 -16.51 -21.81 2.95
C ASP A 100 -17.85 -22.34 2.42
N SER A 101 -17.98 -22.59 1.11
CA SER A 101 -19.16 -23.20 0.50
C SER A 101 -18.87 -24.63 0.04
N SER A 102 -19.67 -25.58 0.52
CA SER A 102 -19.56 -26.99 0.14
C SER A 102 -19.90 -27.24 -1.33
N GLU A 103 -20.85 -26.48 -1.85
CA GLU A 103 -21.33 -26.51 -3.22
C GLU A 103 -20.27 -25.95 -4.17
N LEU A 104 -19.67 -24.81 -3.82
CA LEU A 104 -18.59 -24.21 -4.59
C LEU A 104 -17.35 -25.10 -4.58
N ALA A 105 -17.00 -25.74 -3.45
CA ALA A 105 -15.89 -26.67 -3.37
C ALA A 105 -16.05 -27.83 -4.36
N ALA A 106 -17.26 -28.39 -4.46
CA ALA A 106 -17.57 -29.47 -5.41
C ALA A 106 -17.55 -28.99 -6.88
N ALA A 107 -18.04 -27.78 -7.16
CA ALA A 107 -18.18 -27.27 -8.52
C ALA A 107 -16.88 -26.66 -9.11
N ILE A 108 -16.01 -26.07 -8.29
CA ILE A 108 -14.86 -25.31 -8.79
C ILE A 108 -13.68 -26.18 -9.24
N GLY A 109 -13.53 -27.38 -8.69
CA GLY A 109 -12.46 -28.31 -9.07
C GLY A 109 -12.47 -28.65 -10.56
N PRO A 110 -13.61 -29.11 -11.13
CA PRO A 110 -13.74 -29.36 -12.57
C PRO A 110 -13.45 -28.12 -13.44
N GLU A 111 -13.89 -26.92 -13.04
CA GLU A 111 -13.64 -25.70 -13.80
C GLU A 111 -12.16 -25.28 -13.75
N LEU A 112 -11.47 -25.49 -12.62
CA LEU A 112 -10.01 -25.32 -12.51
C LEU A 112 -9.26 -26.31 -13.41
N ALA A 113 -9.66 -27.58 -13.39
CA ALA A 113 -9.07 -28.61 -14.25
C ALA A 113 -9.30 -28.30 -15.74
N ALA A 114 -10.50 -27.85 -16.12
CA ALA A 114 -10.83 -27.43 -17.48
C ALA A 114 -10.01 -26.20 -17.92
N ALA A 115 -9.70 -25.30 -16.98
CA ALA A 115 -8.77 -24.19 -17.20
C ALA A 115 -7.29 -24.63 -17.25
N GLY A 116 -7.01 -25.92 -17.08
CA GLY A 116 -5.67 -26.51 -17.12
C GLY A 116 -4.86 -26.30 -15.84
N ILE A 117 -5.50 -25.96 -14.72
CA ILE A 117 -4.88 -25.95 -13.39
C ILE A 117 -4.85 -27.40 -12.88
N SER A 118 -3.66 -27.85 -12.47
CA SER A 118 -3.43 -29.24 -12.08
C SER A 118 -2.47 -29.34 -10.88
N GLY A 119 -2.12 -30.58 -10.49
CA GLY A 119 -1.18 -30.84 -9.41
C GLY A 119 -1.84 -30.81 -8.03
N GLY A 120 -3.14 -31.11 -7.94
CA GLY A 120 -3.90 -31.15 -6.71
C GLY A 120 -4.55 -29.83 -6.32
N LEU A 121 -4.38 -28.75 -7.10
CA LEU A 121 -5.12 -27.49 -6.88
C LEU A 121 -6.57 -27.56 -7.38
N GLU A 122 -6.86 -28.49 -8.29
CA GLU A 122 -8.21 -28.87 -8.68
C GLU A 122 -8.99 -29.58 -7.55
N ARG A 123 -8.30 -30.03 -6.48
CA ARG A 123 -8.93 -30.66 -5.31
C ARG A 123 -9.25 -29.63 -4.24
N VAL A 124 -10.30 -28.85 -4.48
CA VAL A 124 -10.78 -27.86 -3.50
C VAL A 124 -11.60 -28.57 -2.42
N THR A 125 -11.28 -28.28 -1.17
CA THR A 125 -11.97 -28.86 0.00
C THR A 125 -12.83 -27.82 0.70
N VAL A 126 -13.74 -28.26 1.55
CA VAL A 126 -14.48 -27.37 2.46
C VAL A 126 -13.56 -27.00 3.61
N CYS A 127 -13.53 -25.72 4.00
CA CYS A 127 -12.71 -25.28 5.11
C CYS A 127 -13.25 -25.79 6.45
N THR A 128 -12.37 -25.92 7.44
CA THR A 128 -12.78 -26.23 8.81
C THR A 128 -13.55 -25.06 9.45
N ALA A 129 -14.23 -25.32 10.57
CA ALA A 129 -14.96 -24.27 11.29
C ALA A 129 -14.05 -23.10 11.71
N GLY A 130 -12.86 -23.38 12.25
CA GLY A 130 -11.89 -22.35 12.63
C GLY A 130 -11.35 -21.57 11.43
N GLU A 131 -11.13 -22.23 10.29
CA GLU A 131 -10.75 -21.54 9.05
C GLU A 131 -11.85 -20.62 8.51
N ASN A 132 -13.11 -21.03 8.65
CA ASN A 132 -14.26 -20.21 8.27
C ASN A 132 -14.41 -18.96 9.16
N GLU A 133 -14.20 -19.13 10.47
CA GLU A 133 -14.17 -18.02 11.43
C GLU A 133 -13.09 -17.00 11.05
N ILE A 134 -11.87 -17.48 10.76
CA ILE A 134 -10.76 -16.65 10.30
C ILE A 134 -11.12 -15.86 9.04
N LEU A 135 -11.72 -16.54 8.04
CA LEU A 135 -12.16 -15.90 6.80
C LEU A 135 -13.22 -14.82 7.07
N GLY A 136 -14.16 -15.07 7.98
CA GLY A 136 -15.23 -14.14 8.37
C GLY A 136 -14.72 -12.90 9.11
N GLU A 137 -13.80 -13.07 10.06
CA GLU A 137 -13.15 -11.99 10.80
C GLU A 137 -12.37 -11.08 9.84
N THR A 138 -11.47 -11.66 9.04
CA THR A 138 -10.65 -10.91 8.09
C THR A 138 -11.50 -10.22 7.02
N TRP A 139 -12.59 -10.84 6.57
CA TRP A 139 -13.56 -10.18 5.69
C TRP A 139 -14.21 -8.96 6.35
N SER A 140 -14.59 -9.06 7.63
CA SER A 140 -15.23 -7.95 8.34
C SER A 140 -14.30 -6.74 8.43
N GLU A 141 -13.01 -6.94 8.71
CA GLU A 141 -12.00 -5.88 8.70
C GLU A 141 -11.87 -5.20 7.33
N VAL A 142 -11.80 -5.99 6.26
CA VAL A 142 -11.73 -5.47 4.88
C VAL A 142 -13.00 -4.72 4.50
N ARG A 143 -14.17 -5.26 4.82
CA ARG A 143 -15.46 -4.62 4.55
C ARG A 143 -15.54 -3.29 5.28
N ASP A 144 -15.16 -3.22 6.54
CA ASP A 144 -15.23 -1.99 7.33
C ASP A 144 -14.24 -0.94 6.77
N LEU A 145 -13.04 -1.36 6.34
CA LEU A 145 -12.10 -0.48 5.63
C LEU A 145 -12.68 0.04 4.31
N LEU A 146 -13.29 -0.84 3.51
CA LEU A 146 -13.95 -0.48 2.25
C LEU A 146 -15.12 0.49 2.49
N MET A 147 -15.96 0.21 3.48
CA MET A 147 -17.10 1.05 3.84
C MET A 147 -16.66 2.40 4.39
N ASN A 148 -15.57 2.47 5.17
CA ASN A 148 -15.00 3.75 5.59
C ASN A 148 -14.46 4.56 4.41
N PHE A 149 -13.88 3.88 3.41
CA PHE A 149 -13.38 4.53 2.20
C PHE A 149 -14.50 5.02 1.28
N MET A 150 -15.64 4.31 1.24
CA MET A 150 -16.81 4.67 0.44
C MET A 150 -17.80 5.59 1.17
N GLY A 151 -17.84 5.53 2.50
CA GLY A 151 -18.86 6.10 3.38
C GLY A 151 -18.60 7.52 3.89
N GLY A 152 -17.69 8.28 3.26
CA GLY A 152 -17.46 9.70 3.56
C GLY A 152 -18.66 10.64 3.28
N GLY A 153 -19.85 10.13 2.92
CA GLY A 153 -21.05 10.93 2.70
C GLY A 153 -22.30 10.26 3.27
N ARG A 154 -23.01 10.97 4.16
CA ARG A 154 -24.35 10.65 4.69
C ARG A 154 -25.35 10.26 3.58
N PRO A 155 -26.37 9.43 3.87
CA PRO A 155 -27.34 8.95 2.88
C PRO A 155 -28.20 10.08 2.32
N ARG A 156 -28.32 10.13 0.99
CA ARG A 156 -29.03 11.18 0.25
C ARG A 156 -30.32 10.62 -0.34
N THR A 157 -31.43 11.29 -0.03
CA THR A 157 -32.77 11.10 -0.59
C THR A 157 -32.79 11.28 -2.12
N ALA A 158 -33.61 10.49 -2.79
CA ALA A 158 -33.73 10.44 -4.25
C ALA A 158 -34.19 11.78 -4.84
N ILE A 159 -33.36 12.40 -5.67
CA ILE A 159 -33.70 13.58 -6.47
C ILE A 159 -33.59 13.21 -7.96
N THR A 160 -34.63 13.58 -8.68
CA THR A 160 -34.81 13.53 -10.14
C THR A 160 -33.59 14.04 -10.91
N ALA A 161 -33.29 13.38 -12.04
CA ALA A 161 -32.09 13.63 -12.85
C ALA A 161 -31.96 15.11 -13.26
N PRO A 162 -30.86 15.79 -12.92
CA PRO A 162 -30.66 17.19 -13.26
C PRO A 162 -30.33 17.37 -14.75
N SER A 163 -30.91 18.40 -15.36
CA SER A 163 -30.56 18.87 -16.71
C SER A 163 -29.06 19.16 -16.83
N ALA A 164 -28.46 18.81 -17.96
CA ALA A 164 -27.03 18.97 -18.21
C ALA A 164 -26.59 20.43 -18.06
N VAL A 165 -25.61 20.68 -17.16
CA VAL A 165 -25.02 22.00 -16.93
C VAL A 165 -23.89 22.22 -17.94
N SER A 166 -23.91 23.34 -18.67
CA SER A 166 -22.88 23.68 -19.66
C SER A 166 -21.51 23.93 -18.99
N PRO A 167 -20.38 23.52 -19.62
CA PRO A 167 -19.04 23.86 -19.13
C PRO A 167 -18.86 25.38 -18.99
N GLY A 168 -18.31 25.83 -17.87
CA GLY A 168 -18.07 27.25 -17.57
C GLY A 168 -19.16 27.93 -16.74
N ASP A 169 -20.33 27.32 -16.58
CA ASP A 169 -21.39 27.86 -15.72
C ASP A 169 -21.00 27.73 -14.23
N SER A 170 -20.73 28.86 -13.57
CA SER A 170 -20.41 28.90 -12.14
C SER A 170 -21.63 29.00 -11.24
N SER A 171 -22.85 29.05 -11.78
CA SER A 171 -24.08 29.20 -11.00
C SER A 171 -24.60 27.87 -10.46
N LYS A 172 -24.10 26.72 -10.94
CA LYS A 172 -24.58 25.39 -10.55
C LYS A 172 -23.43 24.41 -10.36
N CYS A 173 -23.64 23.43 -9.47
CA CYS A 173 -22.72 22.33 -9.29
C CYS A 173 -22.87 21.33 -10.45
N HIS A 174 -21.81 21.12 -11.25
CA HIS A 174 -21.83 20.19 -12.39
C HIS A 174 -22.11 18.73 -11.99
N GLY A 175 -21.85 18.35 -10.74
CA GLY A 175 -22.10 16.97 -10.30
C GLY A 175 -23.49 16.70 -9.72
N CYS A 176 -24.21 17.71 -9.22
CA CYS A 176 -25.52 17.50 -8.62
C CYS A 176 -26.61 18.47 -9.09
N GLY A 177 -26.31 19.40 -9.99
CA GLY A 177 -27.25 20.33 -10.62
C GLY A 177 -27.78 21.47 -9.73
N LEU A 178 -27.53 21.43 -8.42
CA LEU A 178 -28.00 22.45 -7.48
C LEU A 178 -27.29 23.80 -7.68
N SER A 179 -28.05 24.89 -7.50
CA SER A 179 -27.54 26.28 -7.55
C SER A 179 -26.46 26.53 -6.50
N SER A 180 -25.49 27.39 -6.83
CA SER A 180 -24.43 27.85 -5.93
C SER A 180 -24.97 28.47 -4.65
N GLU A 181 -26.15 29.09 -4.71
CA GLU A 181 -26.85 29.71 -3.57
C GLU A 181 -27.28 28.69 -2.49
N ASN A 182 -27.42 27.41 -2.86
CA ASN A 182 -27.79 26.34 -1.91
C ASN A 182 -26.61 25.85 -1.07
N PHE A 183 -25.41 26.40 -1.25
CA PHE A 183 -24.21 25.95 -0.55
C PHE A 183 -23.63 27.07 0.32
N PRO A 184 -23.25 26.78 1.58
CA PRO A 184 -22.66 27.78 2.48
C PRO A 184 -21.23 28.17 2.10
N SER A 185 -20.60 27.44 1.16
CA SER A 185 -19.23 27.67 0.72
C SER A 185 -19.17 27.86 -0.79
N PRO A 186 -18.25 28.71 -1.29
CA PRO A 186 -18.07 28.89 -2.72
C PRO A 186 -17.67 27.55 -3.38
N MET A 187 -18.22 27.30 -4.57
CA MET A 187 -17.90 26.10 -5.33
C MET A 187 -16.43 26.09 -5.77
N LYS A 188 -15.85 24.90 -5.83
CA LYS A 188 -14.48 24.66 -6.26
C LYS A 188 -14.44 24.31 -7.74
N LYS A 189 -13.44 24.82 -8.46
CA LYS A 189 -13.19 24.45 -9.85
C LYS A 189 -12.51 23.09 -9.94
N CYS A 190 -12.77 22.35 -11.02
CA CYS A 190 -11.99 21.17 -11.38
C CYS A 190 -10.51 21.56 -11.53
N SER A 191 -9.63 20.97 -10.73
CA SER A 191 -8.20 21.28 -10.73
C SER A 191 -7.53 21.03 -12.09
N ALA A 192 -8.02 20.05 -12.87
CA ALA A 192 -7.45 19.66 -14.14
C ALA A 192 -7.84 20.60 -15.29
N CYS A 193 -9.13 20.87 -15.51
CA CYS A 193 -9.60 21.66 -16.65
C CYS A 193 -10.03 23.09 -16.31
N GLN A 194 -10.29 23.40 -15.03
CA GLN A 194 -10.80 24.69 -14.55
C GLN A 194 -12.14 25.15 -15.16
N LYS A 195 -12.87 24.26 -15.85
CA LYS A 195 -14.14 24.55 -16.55
C LYS A 195 -15.40 24.00 -15.87
N ALA A 196 -15.27 23.10 -14.90
CA ALA A 196 -16.40 22.56 -14.13
C ALA A 196 -16.33 23.01 -12.67
N TRP A 197 -17.49 23.22 -12.04
CA TRP A 197 -17.62 23.68 -10.67
C TRP A 197 -18.33 22.65 -9.81
N TYR A 198 -17.83 22.44 -8.59
CA TYR A 198 -18.34 21.45 -7.65
C TYR A 198 -18.39 22.05 -6.26
N HIS A 199 -19.50 21.86 -5.54
CA HIS A 199 -19.58 22.29 -4.14
C HIS A 199 -18.68 21.45 -3.21
N SER A 200 -18.33 20.22 -3.61
CA SER A 200 -17.51 19.29 -2.83
C SER A 200 -16.67 18.39 -3.74
N GLN A 201 -15.59 17.83 -3.18
CA GLN A 201 -14.75 16.87 -3.89
C GLN A 201 -15.51 15.58 -4.22
N ASP A 202 -16.45 15.17 -3.38
CA ASP A 202 -17.27 13.98 -3.61
C ASP A 202 -18.19 14.15 -4.80
N CYS A 203 -18.75 15.35 -4.97
CA CYS A 203 -19.58 15.66 -6.13
C CYS A 203 -18.75 15.65 -7.43
N GLN A 204 -17.49 16.09 -7.37
CA GLN A 204 -16.54 15.96 -8.48
C GLN A 204 -16.22 14.50 -8.80
N ARG A 205 -15.97 13.66 -7.79
CA ARG A 205 -15.67 12.22 -7.96
C ARG A 205 -16.85 11.46 -8.55
N SER A 206 -18.06 11.73 -8.06
CA SER A 206 -19.30 11.12 -8.57
C SER A 206 -19.55 11.48 -10.04
N HIS A 207 -19.37 12.74 -10.41
CA HIS A 207 -19.51 13.23 -11.78
C HIS A 207 -18.32 12.85 -12.70
N TRP A 208 -17.26 12.23 -12.18
CA TRP A 208 -16.02 12.03 -12.94
C TRP A 208 -16.21 11.15 -14.19
N LYS A 209 -17.06 10.12 -14.13
CA LYS A 209 -17.29 9.21 -15.28
C LYS A 209 -17.78 9.97 -16.52
N THR A 210 -18.68 10.92 -16.34
CA THR A 210 -19.25 11.76 -17.41
C THR A 210 -18.41 13.01 -17.69
N HIS A 211 -17.74 13.57 -16.67
CA HIS A 211 -16.87 14.72 -16.84
C HIS A 211 -15.55 14.38 -17.55
N LYS A 212 -14.98 13.18 -17.34
CA LYS A 212 -13.64 12.83 -17.80
C LYS A 212 -13.40 13.13 -19.29
N PRO A 213 -14.29 12.79 -20.23
CA PRO A 213 -14.11 13.14 -21.65
C PRO A 213 -13.99 14.66 -21.88
N THR A 214 -14.85 15.46 -21.24
CA THR A 214 -14.83 16.92 -21.36
C THR A 214 -13.66 17.56 -20.60
N CYS A 215 -13.27 16.98 -19.47
CA CYS A 215 -12.12 17.41 -18.69
C CYS A 215 -10.82 17.28 -19.48
N VAL A 216 -10.64 16.19 -20.24
CA VAL A 216 -9.46 15.98 -21.07
C VAL A 216 -9.44 16.98 -22.23
N ALA A 217 -10.59 17.18 -22.90
CA ALA A 217 -10.71 18.12 -24.02
C ALA A 217 -10.43 19.58 -23.62
N HIS A 218 -10.75 19.96 -22.38
CA HIS A 218 -10.55 21.32 -21.86
C HIS A 218 -9.34 21.44 -20.93
N ARG A 219 -8.52 20.40 -20.80
CA ARG A 219 -7.29 20.50 -20.02
C ARG A 219 -6.39 21.52 -20.72
N PRO A 220 -5.95 22.59 -20.03
CA PRO A 220 -4.93 23.44 -20.61
C PRO A 220 -3.72 22.56 -20.92
N VAL A 221 -3.29 22.54 -22.17
CA VAL A 221 -2.06 21.88 -22.58
C VAL A 221 -0.96 22.55 -21.76
N PRO A 222 -0.28 21.82 -20.85
CA PRO A 222 0.84 22.39 -20.13
C PRO A 222 1.87 22.82 -21.18
N ALA A 223 2.43 24.02 -21.04
CA ALA A 223 3.62 24.40 -21.80
C ALA A 223 4.64 23.25 -21.71
N PRO A 224 5.36 22.93 -22.80
CA PRO A 224 6.10 21.68 -22.96
C PRO A 224 6.99 21.41 -21.75
N SER A 225 6.50 20.52 -20.88
CA SER A 225 7.17 20.05 -19.68
C SER A 225 7.44 18.58 -19.94
N THR A 226 8.72 18.24 -19.93
CA THR A 226 9.29 16.90 -20.11
C THR A 226 8.58 15.88 -19.22
N ALA A 227 7.65 15.14 -19.82
CA ALA A 227 6.87 14.10 -19.16
C ALA A 227 7.81 12.99 -18.65
N THR A 228 7.94 12.90 -17.32
CA THR A 228 8.58 11.78 -16.63
C THR A 228 7.49 10.92 -15.99
N SER A 229 7.67 9.61 -16.07
CA SER A 229 6.71 8.56 -15.70
C SER A 229 6.13 8.70 -14.29
N SER A 230 4.82 8.53 -14.26
CA SER A 230 3.89 8.28 -13.16
C SER A 230 4.50 7.86 -11.81
N GLY A 231 4.30 8.73 -10.80
CA GLY A 231 4.25 8.34 -9.39
C GLY A 231 5.50 8.60 -8.55
N MET A 232 6.67 8.78 -9.16
CA MET A 232 7.91 8.99 -8.41
C MET A 232 8.28 10.48 -8.38
N GLY A 233 8.57 11.00 -7.19
CA GLY A 233 8.81 12.42 -6.94
C GLY A 233 9.99 12.99 -7.76
N PRO A 234 10.07 14.33 -7.93
CA PRO A 234 11.14 14.97 -8.68
C PRO A 234 12.55 14.56 -8.23
N ALA A 235 12.76 14.41 -6.92
CA ALA A 235 14.02 13.98 -6.32
C ALA A 235 14.43 12.57 -6.74
N TYR A 236 13.47 11.63 -6.75
CA TYR A 236 13.70 10.26 -7.20
C TYR A 236 14.13 10.22 -8.66
N ASN A 237 13.43 10.97 -9.52
CA ASN A 237 13.74 11.03 -10.94
C ASN A 237 15.11 11.69 -11.18
N TYR A 238 15.43 12.74 -10.43
CA TYR A 238 16.73 13.38 -10.50
C TYR A 238 17.86 12.42 -10.10
N TYR A 239 17.72 11.71 -8.98
CA TYR A 239 18.72 10.74 -8.54
C TYR A 239 18.99 9.67 -9.60
N ASN A 240 17.93 9.02 -10.09
CA ASN A 240 18.06 7.88 -11.00
C ASN A 240 18.51 8.27 -12.41
N ASN A 241 18.12 9.45 -12.90
CA ASN A 241 18.36 9.84 -14.30
C ASN A 241 19.49 10.86 -14.47
N VAL A 242 19.81 11.63 -13.44
CA VAL A 242 20.81 12.73 -13.49
C VAL A 242 22.00 12.42 -12.58
N ALA A 243 21.81 12.33 -11.26
CA ALA A 243 22.92 12.25 -10.32
C ALA A 243 23.79 11.00 -10.51
N ARG A 244 23.20 9.84 -10.80
CA ARG A 244 23.96 8.59 -11.07
C ARG A 244 24.83 8.66 -12.34
N ARG A 245 24.54 9.61 -13.24
CA ARG A 245 25.23 9.77 -14.52
C ARG A 245 26.17 10.96 -14.52
N SER A 246 26.03 11.90 -13.59
CA SER A 246 26.93 13.05 -13.46
C SER A 246 28.24 12.64 -12.78
N GLU A 247 29.35 13.26 -13.18
CA GLU A 247 30.66 12.99 -12.59
C GLU A 247 30.69 13.26 -11.08
N GLU A 248 30.12 14.40 -10.67
CA GLU A 248 30.01 14.81 -9.27
C GLU A 248 29.15 13.85 -8.45
N GLY A 249 27.98 13.46 -8.97
CA GLY A 249 27.09 12.51 -8.28
C GLY A 249 27.71 11.13 -8.15
N GLN A 250 28.40 10.64 -9.19
CA GLN A 250 29.15 9.39 -9.11
C GLN A 250 30.33 9.46 -8.13
N ALA A 251 31.07 10.56 -8.09
CA ALA A 251 32.15 10.76 -7.14
C ALA A 251 31.62 10.72 -5.69
N LEU A 252 30.49 11.41 -5.44
CA LEU A 252 29.83 11.38 -4.14
C LEU A 252 29.35 9.97 -3.78
N LEU A 253 28.67 9.26 -4.69
CA LEU A 253 28.21 7.87 -4.47
C LEU A 253 29.36 6.93 -4.14
N ARG A 254 30.47 6.99 -4.89
CA ARG A 254 31.68 6.21 -4.60
C ARG A 254 32.24 6.53 -3.20
N SER A 255 32.22 7.80 -2.80
CA SER A 255 32.64 8.21 -1.44
C SER A 255 31.73 7.70 -0.32
N LEU A 256 30.52 7.26 -0.67
CA LEU A 256 29.53 6.65 0.22
C LEU A 256 29.53 5.12 0.13
N ASN A 257 30.51 4.53 -0.57
CA ASN A 257 30.59 3.10 -0.90
C ASN A 257 29.36 2.57 -1.66
N ILE A 258 28.77 3.40 -2.52
CA ILE A 258 27.65 3.05 -3.40
C ILE A 258 28.19 2.97 -4.83
N ASP A 259 28.03 1.83 -5.48
CA ASP A 259 28.35 1.70 -6.90
C ASP A 259 27.25 2.36 -7.76
N PRO A 260 27.54 3.45 -8.48
CA PRO A 260 26.54 4.15 -9.28
C PRO A 260 25.90 3.27 -10.38
N ILE A 261 26.53 2.15 -10.77
CA ILE A 261 26.05 1.26 -11.83
C ILE A 261 25.14 0.17 -11.27
N SER A 262 25.58 -0.60 -10.26
CA SER A 262 24.86 -1.78 -9.78
C SER A 262 23.66 -1.50 -8.85
N VAL A 263 23.53 -0.27 -8.35
CA VAL A 263 22.52 0.03 -7.32
C VAL A 263 21.10 0.02 -7.88
N ARG A 264 20.24 -0.71 -7.18
CA ARG A 264 18.79 -0.74 -7.46
C ARG A 264 18.24 0.69 -7.38
N PRO A 265 17.28 1.05 -8.25
CA PRO A 265 16.60 2.34 -8.14
C PRO A 265 16.01 2.53 -6.74
N GLY A 266 16.22 3.70 -6.14
CA GLY A 266 15.76 4.00 -4.77
C GLY A 266 16.51 5.17 -4.15
N MET A 267 15.90 5.83 -3.16
CA MET A 267 16.52 6.93 -2.42
C MET A 267 16.97 6.55 -1.00
N ASP A 268 16.42 5.47 -0.42
CA ASP A 268 16.69 5.05 0.96
C ASP A 268 18.19 4.80 1.20
N LEU A 269 18.84 3.97 0.37
CA LEU A 269 20.26 3.66 0.52
C LEU A 269 21.16 4.91 0.46
N PRO A 270 21.11 5.76 -0.59
CA PRO A 270 21.95 6.95 -0.65
C PRO A 270 21.66 7.96 0.47
N LEU A 271 20.40 8.19 0.84
CA LEU A 271 20.05 9.05 1.98
C LEU A 271 20.63 8.50 3.28
N ARG A 272 20.49 7.19 3.53
CA ARG A 272 21.04 6.53 4.72
C ARG A 272 22.56 6.60 4.75
N ARG A 273 23.25 6.37 3.63
CA ARG A 273 24.72 6.48 3.57
C ARG A 273 25.20 7.90 3.83
N LEU A 274 24.52 8.92 3.29
CA LEU A 274 24.82 10.32 3.60
C LEU A 274 24.70 10.59 5.10
N ALA A 275 23.62 10.12 5.74
CA ALA A 275 23.42 10.27 7.18
C ALA A 275 24.48 9.55 8.02
N ILE A 276 24.80 8.30 7.68
CA ILE A 276 25.85 7.52 8.36
C ILE A 276 27.23 8.21 8.26
N ALA A 277 27.54 8.78 7.09
CA ALA A 277 28.81 9.45 6.84
C ALA A 277 28.86 10.92 7.34
N GLY A 278 27.76 11.44 7.91
CA GLY A 278 27.65 12.86 8.30
C GLY A 278 27.70 13.83 7.12
N LYS A 279 27.36 13.34 5.93
CA LYS A 279 27.41 14.06 4.65
C LYS A 279 26.03 14.48 4.15
N ASP A 280 24.98 14.40 4.96
CA ASP A 280 23.63 14.84 4.59
C ASP A 280 23.46 16.37 4.73
N THR A 281 24.36 17.12 4.10
CA THR A 281 24.31 18.59 3.99
C THR A 281 23.43 19.01 2.81
N PRO A 282 22.89 20.25 2.80
CA PRO A 282 22.09 20.74 1.67
C PRO A 282 22.81 20.66 0.31
N GLU A 283 24.13 20.80 0.28
CA GLU A 283 24.96 20.73 -0.92
C GLU A 283 24.98 19.31 -1.48
N TYR A 284 25.32 18.31 -0.65
CA TYR A 284 25.36 16.91 -1.08
C TYR A 284 23.97 16.34 -1.38
N LEU A 285 22.94 16.79 -0.67
CA LEU A 285 21.55 16.45 -0.99
C LEU A 285 21.13 17.04 -2.34
N ARG A 286 21.54 18.27 -2.67
CA ARG A 286 21.29 18.86 -3.99
C ARG A 286 22.01 18.11 -5.11
N ILE A 287 23.22 17.63 -4.86
CA ILE A 287 23.99 16.85 -5.84
C ILE A 287 23.30 15.52 -6.16
N LEU A 288 22.77 14.81 -5.15
CA LEU A 288 22.14 13.49 -5.39
C LEU A 288 20.64 13.57 -5.75
N PHE A 289 19.90 14.52 -5.20
CA PHE A 289 18.43 14.56 -5.29
C PHE A 289 17.89 15.82 -5.95
N GLY A 290 18.78 16.69 -6.44
CA GLY A 290 18.44 17.86 -7.23
C GLY A 290 17.99 19.06 -6.38
N PRO A 291 17.71 20.20 -7.02
CA PRO A 291 17.37 21.45 -6.34
C PRO A 291 16.03 21.39 -5.60
N THR A 292 15.15 20.45 -5.98
CA THR A 292 13.83 20.29 -5.38
C THR A 292 13.80 19.35 -4.19
N PHE A 293 14.95 18.82 -3.72
CA PHE A 293 14.99 17.85 -2.61
C PHE A 293 14.33 18.38 -1.33
N ALA A 294 14.19 19.70 -1.16
CA ALA A 294 13.52 20.30 -0.02
C ALA A 294 12.08 19.76 0.19
N SER A 295 11.41 19.26 -0.86
CA SER A 295 10.12 18.59 -0.72
C SER A 295 10.20 17.23 0.00
N GLU A 296 11.36 16.58 -0.02
CA GLU A 296 11.63 15.27 0.59
C GLU A 296 12.20 15.37 2.01
N LYS A 297 12.14 16.56 2.63
CA LYS A 297 12.72 16.82 3.96
C LYS A 297 12.26 15.79 5.02
N LYS A 298 10.99 15.40 4.97
CA LYS A 298 10.40 14.41 5.90
C LYS A 298 11.06 13.04 5.80
N GLU A 299 11.42 12.62 4.59
CA GLU A 299 12.04 11.32 4.37
C GLU A 299 13.48 11.29 4.88
N LEU A 300 14.22 12.38 4.66
CA LEU A 300 15.53 12.56 5.26
C LEU A 300 15.43 12.58 6.80
N GLU A 301 14.51 13.36 7.37
CA GLU A 301 14.30 13.42 8.83
C GLU A 301 14.03 12.01 9.41
N ARG A 302 13.16 11.21 8.77
CA ARG A 302 12.90 9.81 9.14
C ARG A 302 14.18 8.97 9.14
N ILE A 303 14.91 8.96 8.02
CA ILE A 303 16.14 8.16 7.87
C ILE A 303 17.22 8.58 8.88
N ARG A 304 17.33 9.87 9.17
CA ARG A 304 18.28 10.38 10.15
C ARG A 304 17.95 9.90 11.55
N LEU A 305 16.68 9.93 11.95
CA LEU A 305 16.26 9.37 13.23
C LEU A 305 16.59 7.88 13.31
N GLU A 306 16.33 7.10 12.25
CA GLU A 306 16.69 5.68 12.20
C GLU A 306 18.19 5.44 12.39
N VAL A 307 19.03 6.23 11.72
CA VAL A 307 20.48 6.13 11.87
C VAL A 307 20.92 6.53 13.28
N LEU A 308 20.36 7.59 13.85
CA LEU A 308 20.68 8.07 15.21
C LEU A 308 20.23 7.08 16.30
N ILE A 309 19.12 6.36 16.10
CA ILE A 309 18.63 5.33 17.03
C ILE A 309 19.60 4.14 17.10
N ASP A 310 20.28 3.83 16.00
CA ASP A 310 21.20 2.69 15.86
C ASP A 310 20.52 1.34 16.21
N PRO A 311 19.63 0.84 15.33
CA PRO A 311 18.79 -0.31 15.63
C PRO A 311 19.61 -1.57 15.92
N PRO A 312 19.27 -2.36 16.97
CA PRO A 312 19.99 -3.57 17.32
C PRO A 312 19.73 -4.69 16.30
N SER A 313 20.59 -5.72 16.29
CA SER A 313 20.55 -6.82 15.31
C SER A 313 19.23 -7.62 15.26
N GLY A 314 18.49 -7.66 16.37
CA GLY A 314 17.18 -8.31 16.44
C GLY A 314 16.00 -7.43 16.02
N SER A 315 16.23 -6.19 15.55
CA SER A 315 15.19 -5.29 15.06
C SER A 315 14.87 -5.54 13.58
N PRO A 316 13.60 -5.36 13.14
CA PRO A 316 13.27 -5.38 11.72
C PRO A 316 14.08 -4.38 10.89
N MET A 317 14.33 -3.18 11.45
CA MET A 317 15.09 -2.15 10.75
C MET A 317 16.54 -2.56 10.50
N TYR A 318 17.19 -3.23 11.46
CA TYR A 318 18.53 -3.76 11.22
C TYR A 318 18.56 -4.78 10.08
N VAL A 319 17.57 -5.68 10.02
CA VAL A 319 17.48 -6.66 8.91
C VAL A 319 17.31 -5.95 7.56
N LYS A 320 16.47 -4.91 7.50
CA LYS A 320 16.34 -4.07 6.30
C LYS A 320 17.68 -3.43 5.93
N GLN A 321 18.37 -2.81 6.90
CA GLN A 321 19.66 -2.16 6.67
C GLN A 321 20.74 -3.13 6.20
N ASP A 322 20.79 -4.33 6.76
CA ASP A 322 21.73 -5.38 6.34
C ASP A 322 21.43 -5.89 4.93
N LEU A 323 20.15 -6.02 4.56
CA LEU A 323 19.73 -6.35 3.19
C LEU A 323 20.09 -5.24 2.20
N ASP A 324 19.86 -3.98 2.56
CA ASP A 324 20.24 -2.82 1.75
C ASP A 324 21.78 -2.71 1.60
N ASP A 325 22.52 -3.17 2.60
CA ASP A 325 23.98 -3.20 2.62
C ASP A 325 24.56 -4.46 1.96
N ALA A 326 23.73 -5.43 1.59
CA ALA A 326 24.20 -6.67 0.97
C ALA A 326 24.96 -6.36 -0.32
N GLY A 327 26.27 -6.65 -0.31
CA GLY A 327 27.18 -6.40 -1.43
C GLY A 327 27.90 -5.06 -1.40
N THR A 328 27.68 -4.20 -0.39
CA THR A 328 28.43 -2.95 -0.20
C THR A 328 28.90 -2.77 1.24
N LYS A 329 30.17 -2.38 1.43
CA LYS A 329 30.68 -2.07 2.77
C LYS A 329 30.09 -0.74 3.25
N PRO A 330 29.50 -0.65 4.46
CA PRO A 330 29.05 0.63 4.98
C PRO A 330 30.19 1.66 5.06
N PRO A 331 29.90 2.95 4.79
CA PRO A 331 30.88 4.01 5.02
C PRO A 331 31.21 4.09 6.51
N THR A 332 32.37 4.67 6.81
CA THR A 332 32.74 4.94 8.21
C THR A 332 31.66 5.78 8.88
N ARG A 333 31.17 5.31 10.03
CA ARG A 333 30.14 6.01 10.80
C ARG A 333 30.72 7.30 11.39
N ALA A 334 30.29 8.43 10.85
CA ALA A 334 30.74 9.77 11.20
C ALA A 334 29.52 10.70 11.29
N LEU A 335 28.53 10.32 12.11
CA LEU A 335 27.26 11.05 12.20
C LEU A 335 27.49 12.51 12.60
N ARG A 336 26.74 13.44 12.01
CA ARG A 336 26.61 14.77 12.62
C ARG A 336 25.86 14.67 13.95
N PRO A 337 26.12 15.60 14.90
CA PRO A 337 25.32 15.69 16.11
C PRO A 337 23.83 15.82 15.80
N ALA A 338 22.98 15.21 16.63
CA ALA A 338 21.54 15.41 16.56
C ALA A 338 21.20 16.87 16.87
N SER A 339 20.27 17.44 16.12
CA SER A 339 19.65 18.72 16.42
C SER A 339 18.73 18.60 17.65
N GLU A 340 18.38 19.72 18.27
CA GLU A 340 17.48 19.73 19.44
C GLU A 340 16.13 19.06 19.14
N ALA A 341 15.55 19.32 17.97
CA ALA A 341 14.31 18.67 17.53
C ALA A 341 14.48 17.16 17.34
N GLU A 342 15.61 16.70 16.79
CA GLU A 342 15.91 15.26 16.69
C GLU A 342 16.05 14.63 18.08
N LEU A 343 16.68 15.32 19.04
CA LEU A 343 16.83 14.83 20.41
C LEU A 343 15.50 14.64 21.14
N GLU A 344 14.55 15.58 20.99
CA GLU A 344 13.21 15.43 21.57
C GLU A 344 12.46 14.23 20.96
N ILE A 345 12.52 14.05 19.63
CA ILE A 345 11.90 12.89 18.99
C ILE A 345 12.57 11.59 19.45
N LEU A 346 13.89 11.55 19.54
CA LEU A 346 14.64 10.38 20.02
C LEU A 346 14.22 10.01 21.45
N LYS A 347 14.07 11.00 22.33
CA LYS A 347 13.62 10.81 23.71
C LYS A 347 12.23 10.16 23.75
N GLU A 348 11.27 10.66 22.97
CA GLU A 348 9.94 10.07 22.87
C GLU A 348 9.97 8.64 22.31
N VAL A 349 10.75 8.40 21.26
CA VAL A 349 10.93 7.05 20.68
C VAL A 349 11.48 6.08 21.74
N ARG A 350 12.46 6.49 22.54
CA ARG A 350 13.00 5.65 23.63
C ARG A 350 11.97 5.38 24.72
N GLU A 351 11.14 6.37 25.07
CA GLU A 351 10.03 6.18 26.01
C GLU A 351 9.02 5.14 25.48
N ILE A 352 8.65 5.22 24.21
CA ILE A 352 7.76 4.24 23.57
C ILE A 352 8.40 2.85 23.58
N GLN A 353 9.68 2.72 23.21
CA GLN A 353 10.40 1.45 23.22
C GLN A 353 10.41 0.80 24.61
N GLU A 354 10.59 1.59 25.67
CA GLU A 354 10.56 1.09 27.04
C GLU A 354 9.16 0.63 27.46
N LYS A 355 8.11 1.40 27.17
CA LYS A 355 6.72 0.99 27.43
C LYS A 355 6.35 -0.31 26.69
N VAL A 356 6.75 -0.45 25.43
CA VAL A 356 6.56 -1.69 24.66
C VAL A 356 7.32 -2.84 25.34
N ARG A 357 8.60 -2.65 25.67
CA ARG A 357 9.43 -3.66 26.33
C ARG A 357 8.85 -4.14 27.66
N GLN A 358 8.28 -3.25 28.47
CA GLN A 358 7.61 -3.61 29.73
C GLN A 358 6.37 -4.48 29.51
N LYS A 359 5.65 -4.27 28.42
CA LYS A 359 4.43 -5.01 28.07
C LYS A 359 4.71 -6.38 27.44
N VAL A 360 5.68 -6.47 26.53
CA VAL A 360 5.91 -7.69 25.74
C VAL A 360 7.16 -8.47 26.15
N GLY A 361 8.10 -7.85 26.86
CA GLY A 361 9.41 -8.41 27.13
C GLY A 361 10.42 -8.19 25.99
N VAL A 362 11.69 -8.50 26.25
CA VAL A 362 12.79 -8.30 25.29
C VAL A 362 12.73 -9.34 24.17
N GLY A 363 12.90 -8.90 22.92
CA GLY A 363 12.97 -9.80 21.76
C GLY A 363 11.62 -10.36 21.34
N ARG A 364 10.52 -9.67 21.63
CA ARG A 364 9.17 -10.03 21.18
C ARG A 364 8.54 -8.86 20.41
N SER A 365 7.76 -9.17 19.38
CA SER A 365 6.96 -8.19 18.65
C SER A 365 5.67 -7.87 19.40
N PRO A 366 5.25 -6.60 19.53
CA PRO A 366 3.93 -6.26 20.02
C PRO A 366 2.83 -6.65 19.02
N ASP A 367 1.65 -6.98 19.54
CA ASP A 367 0.42 -7.13 18.78
C ASP A 367 -0.38 -5.81 18.76
N THR A 368 -1.49 -5.78 18.02
CA THR A 368 -2.37 -4.61 17.89
C THR A 368 -2.91 -4.13 19.24
N ARG A 369 -3.15 -5.03 20.20
CA ARG A 369 -3.65 -4.68 21.53
C ARG A 369 -2.59 -3.94 22.33
N VAL A 370 -1.35 -4.45 22.35
CA VAL A 370 -0.22 -3.77 23.00
C VAL A 370 0.04 -2.40 22.38
N MET A 371 -0.07 -2.28 21.05
CA MET A 371 0.04 -0.98 20.37
C MET A 371 -0.98 0.02 20.90
N GLN A 372 -2.27 -0.37 20.96
CA GLN A 372 -3.34 0.49 21.48
C GLN A 372 -3.09 0.87 22.95
N GLU A 373 -2.75 -0.10 23.80
CA GLU A 373 -2.47 0.14 25.22
C GLU A 373 -1.31 1.13 25.43
N VAL A 374 -0.20 0.97 24.69
CA VAL A 374 0.95 1.88 24.79
C VAL A 374 0.61 3.27 24.29
N LEU A 375 -0.03 3.38 23.12
CA LEU A 375 -0.42 4.66 22.53
C LEU A 375 -1.38 5.44 23.42
N MET A 376 -2.38 4.78 24.01
CA MET A 376 -3.33 5.43 24.93
C MET A 376 -2.66 6.03 26.17
N THR A 377 -1.46 5.58 26.55
CA THR A 377 -0.71 6.22 27.67
C THR A 377 -0.18 7.62 27.36
N PHE A 378 -0.19 8.04 26.09
CA PHE A 378 0.24 9.37 25.65
C PHE A 378 -0.92 10.38 25.57
N GLY A 379 -2.11 10.02 26.06
CA GLY A 379 -3.25 10.91 26.15
C GLY A 379 -4.18 10.90 24.93
N PRO A 380 -5.09 11.88 24.80
CA PRO A 380 -6.12 11.90 23.76
C PRO A 380 -5.54 12.04 22.34
N ASP A 381 -4.37 12.66 22.20
CA ASP A 381 -3.70 12.91 20.92
C ASP A 381 -2.76 11.75 20.50
N TRP A 382 -3.00 10.54 21.01
CA TRP A 382 -2.16 9.37 20.73
C TRP A 382 -2.03 9.04 19.23
N SER A 383 -2.99 9.45 18.41
CA SER A 383 -2.98 9.25 16.96
C SER A 383 -1.79 9.94 16.30
N GLU A 384 -1.33 11.08 16.84
CA GLU A 384 -0.14 11.79 16.37
C GLU A 384 1.15 11.02 16.69
N LYS A 385 1.13 10.17 17.72
CA LYS A 385 2.26 9.33 18.14
C LYS A 385 2.37 8.04 17.34
N LEU A 386 1.41 7.72 16.47
CA LEU A 386 1.41 6.46 15.71
C LEU A 386 2.68 6.28 14.86
N GLN A 387 3.16 7.35 14.20
CA GLN A 387 4.39 7.27 13.40
C GLN A 387 5.64 7.04 14.27
N LEU A 388 5.70 7.64 15.45
CA LEU A 388 6.78 7.43 16.42
C LEU A 388 6.73 6.03 17.00
N TYR A 389 5.53 5.48 17.22
CA TYR A 389 5.36 4.09 17.64
C TYR A 389 5.89 3.11 16.59
N MET A 390 5.54 3.32 15.32
CA MET A 390 6.06 2.49 14.23
C MET A 390 7.58 2.55 14.15
N LEU A 391 8.18 3.75 14.27
CA LEU A 391 9.63 3.92 14.33
C LEU A 391 10.24 3.20 15.53
N ALA A 392 9.65 3.35 16.72
CA ALA A 392 10.10 2.72 17.96
C ALA A 392 10.11 1.19 17.85
N VAL A 393 9.00 0.61 17.39
CA VAL A 393 8.86 -0.84 17.22
C VAL A 393 9.84 -1.36 16.16
N ASN A 394 9.91 -0.74 14.98
CA ASN A 394 10.81 -1.19 13.91
C ASN A 394 12.30 -1.10 14.29
N THR A 395 12.65 -0.24 15.24
CA THR A 395 14.05 -0.01 15.66
C THR A 395 14.40 -0.62 17.02
N MET A 396 13.50 -1.39 17.66
CA MET A 396 13.81 -2.15 18.88
C MET A 396 14.03 -3.64 18.59
N ASP A 397 14.72 -4.34 19.49
CA ASP A 397 14.92 -5.79 19.38
C ASP A 397 13.59 -6.55 19.53
N GLN A 398 13.18 -7.22 18.45
CA GLN A 398 12.00 -8.09 18.37
C GLN A 398 12.38 -9.57 18.16
N GLY A 399 13.65 -9.92 18.27
CA GLY A 399 14.12 -11.30 18.09
C GLY A 399 14.17 -11.77 16.63
N VAL A 400 14.18 -10.87 15.64
CA VAL A 400 14.12 -11.23 14.21
C VAL A 400 15.33 -12.06 13.75
N ARG A 401 16.50 -11.91 14.39
CA ARG A 401 17.76 -12.62 14.06
C ARG A 401 18.30 -13.48 15.20
N ARG A 402 17.44 -14.09 16.02
CA ARG A 402 17.88 -15.00 17.09
C ARG A 402 18.00 -16.45 16.63
#